data_AF-A0A177QYZ5-F1
#
_entry.id   AF-A0A177QYZ5-F1
#
_cell.length_a   1.000
_cell.length_b   1.000
_cell.length_c   1.000
_cell.angle_alpha   90.00
_cell.angle_beta   90.00
_cell.angle_gamma   90.00
#
_symmetry.space_group_name_H-M   'P 1'
#
loop_
_entity.id
_entity.type
_entity.pdbx_description
1 polymer ?
#
loop_
_entity_poly.entity_id
_entity_poly.type
_entity_poly.pdbx_seq_one_letter_code
_entity_poly.pdbx_strand_id
1 'polypeptide(L)'
;MEEKERVPEMFGHLITFAFHAADRAWTGLLSFLTAQSVLVLAWATVLTAKEELAARGPVMLTLSLIGALFGFQWCLLGTRMWHYHLEYVNQIRLVADGIDGVGARGFGIADTEVKGVWHKKHWLFEKAANTWTLFLAPLFISFLHLVMWIVAAVAITDWPTPAWWPRALLVAVGIAGFVWTTFKVWKICEPVLTKKYPPWRIA
;
A
#
# COMPACT_ATOMS: atom_id res chain seq x y z
N MET A 1 31.13 -15.99 26.08
CA MET A 1 29.72 -15.59 25.88
C MET A 1 28.88 -16.84 25.80
N GLU A 2 28.29 -17.19 26.93
CA GLU A 2 27.32 -18.26 27.09
C GLU A 2 26.10 -17.98 26.20
N GLU A 3 25.50 -19.03 25.67
CA GLU A 3 24.31 -19.02 24.80
C GLU A 3 23.15 -18.19 25.36
N LYS A 4 23.07 -18.04 26.70
CA LYS A 4 22.09 -17.21 27.41
C LYS A 4 22.20 -15.70 27.18
N GLU A 5 23.37 -15.15 26.84
CA GLU A 5 23.53 -13.70 26.57
C GLU A 5 23.20 -13.31 25.13
N ARG A 6 23.28 -14.25 24.17
CA ARG A 6 23.00 -13.96 22.74
C ARG A 6 21.51 -13.87 22.42
N VAL A 7 20.70 -14.58 23.19
CA VAL A 7 19.24 -14.64 23.00
C VAL A 7 18.57 -13.26 23.24
N PRO A 8 18.91 -12.49 24.29
CA PRO A 8 18.43 -11.12 24.48
C PRO A 8 18.77 -10.15 23.34
N GLU A 9 19.99 -10.21 22.78
CA GLU A 9 20.41 -9.32 21.70
C GLU A 9 19.67 -9.61 20.39
N MET A 10 19.53 -10.88 20.02
CA MET A 10 18.78 -11.31 18.84
C MET A 10 17.30 -10.88 18.93
N PHE A 11 16.72 -10.97 20.12
CA PHE A 11 15.35 -10.55 20.40
C PHE A 11 15.16 -9.04 20.19
N GLY A 12 16.10 -8.21 20.67
CA GLY A 12 16.08 -6.76 20.46
C GLY A 12 16.16 -6.35 18.98
N HIS A 13 16.97 -7.05 18.19
CA HIS A 13 17.06 -6.81 16.75
C HIS A 13 15.76 -7.17 16.02
N LEU A 14 15.13 -8.30 16.35
CA LEU A 14 13.86 -8.71 15.76
C LEU A 14 12.74 -7.70 16.03
N ILE A 15 12.66 -7.17 17.27
CA ILE A 15 11.69 -6.12 17.63
C ILE A 15 11.93 -4.87 16.78
N THR A 16 13.19 -4.45 16.65
CA THR A 16 13.56 -3.26 15.86
C THR A 16 13.17 -3.44 14.39
N PHE A 17 13.41 -4.61 13.80
CA PHE A 17 13.01 -4.90 12.42
C PHE A 17 11.50 -4.96 12.24
N ALA A 18 10.76 -5.56 13.19
CA ALA A 18 9.31 -5.58 13.15
C ALA A 18 8.74 -4.16 13.13
N PHE A 19 9.24 -3.27 13.99
CA PHE A 19 8.81 -1.87 14.00
C PHE A 19 9.19 -1.13 12.72
N HIS A 20 10.43 -1.30 12.25
CA HIS A 20 10.87 -0.62 11.05
C HIS A 20 10.08 -1.04 9.81
N ALA A 21 9.76 -2.33 9.68
CA ALA A 21 8.93 -2.85 8.59
C ALA A 21 7.51 -2.25 8.63
N ALA A 22 6.92 -2.16 9.81
CA ALA A 22 5.58 -1.61 9.99
C ALA A 22 5.55 -0.10 9.75
N ASP A 23 6.50 0.65 10.32
CA ASP A 23 6.64 2.09 10.11
C ASP A 23 6.85 2.40 8.62
N ARG A 24 7.70 1.64 7.93
CA ARG A 24 7.92 1.79 6.49
C ARG A 24 6.67 1.49 5.65
N ALA A 25 5.84 0.53 6.06
CA ALA A 25 4.58 0.25 5.38
C ALA A 25 3.60 1.45 5.48
N TRP A 26 3.45 2.02 6.67
CA TRP A 26 2.51 3.11 6.93
C TRP A 26 3.01 4.48 6.46
N THR A 27 4.25 4.83 6.76
CA THR A 27 4.89 6.06 6.24
C THR A 27 4.99 6.01 4.71
N GLY A 28 5.21 4.83 4.15
CA GLY A 28 5.13 4.57 2.72
C GLY A 28 3.73 4.87 2.19
N LEU A 29 2.67 4.35 2.81
CA LEU A 29 1.28 4.64 2.41
C LEU A 29 0.97 6.14 2.47
N LEU A 30 1.36 6.82 3.55
CA LEU A 30 1.14 8.27 3.69
C LEU A 30 1.86 9.06 2.60
N SER A 31 3.14 8.76 2.35
CA SER A 31 3.93 9.38 1.28
C SER A 31 3.28 9.18 -0.09
N PHE A 32 2.71 7.99 -0.32
CA PHE A 32 1.94 7.72 -1.53
C PHE A 32 0.67 8.55 -1.62
N LEU A 33 -0.13 8.63 -0.56
CA LEU A 33 -1.35 9.46 -0.57
C LEU A 33 -1.02 10.93 -0.84
N THR A 34 0.08 11.44 -0.28
CA THR A 34 0.58 12.79 -0.57
C THR A 34 1.02 12.94 -2.02
N ALA A 35 1.77 11.98 -2.58
CA ALA A 35 2.16 12.03 -3.99
C ALA A 35 0.94 12.00 -4.93
N GLN A 36 -0.06 11.18 -4.60
CA GLN A 36 -1.29 11.08 -5.39
C GLN A 36 -2.16 12.33 -5.28
N SER A 37 -2.22 12.99 -4.11
CA SER A 37 -2.94 14.26 -4.00
C SER A 37 -2.32 15.35 -4.86
N VAL A 38 -0.99 15.39 -4.97
CA VAL A 38 -0.28 16.30 -5.89
C VAL A 38 -0.61 15.96 -7.35
N LEU A 39 -0.64 14.68 -7.73
CA LEU A 39 -1.02 14.27 -9.09
C LEU A 39 -2.47 14.64 -9.43
N VAL A 40 -3.41 14.40 -8.52
CA VAL A 40 -4.82 14.78 -8.69
C VAL A 40 -4.96 16.30 -8.81
N LEU A 41 -4.24 17.06 -7.98
CA LEU A 41 -4.22 18.51 -8.05
C LEU A 41 -3.67 18.99 -9.40
N ALA A 42 -2.54 18.46 -9.85
CA ALA A 42 -1.96 18.78 -11.15
C ALA A 42 -2.93 18.49 -12.30
N TRP A 43 -3.60 17.34 -12.26
CA TRP A 43 -4.61 16.98 -13.24
C TRP A 43 -5.79 17.96 -13.23
N ALA A 44 -6.28 18.36 -12.05
CA ALA A 44 -7.37 19.33 -11.90
C ALA A 44 -6.98 20.74 -12.38
N THR A 45 -5.72 21.16 -12.17
CA THR A 45 -5.19 22.42 -12.69
C THR A 45 -5.17 22.42 -14.21
N VAL A 46 -4.73 21.33 -14.84
CA VAL A 46 -4.75 21.19 -16.31
C VAL A 46 -6.18 21.20 -16.85
N LEU A 47 -7.15 20.64 -16.12
CA LEU A 47 -8.56 20.67 -16.51
C LEU A 47 -9.17 22.09 -16.42
N THR A 48 -8.78 22.90 -15.44
CA THR A 48 -9.39 24.22 -15.20
C THR A 48 -8.66 25.37 -15.88
N ALA A 49 -7.50 25.12 -16.50
CA ALA A 49 -6.77 26.09 -17.30
C ALA A 49 -7.67 26.65 -18.42
N LYS A 50 -7.82 27.99 -18.42
CA LYS A 50 -8.64 28.73 -19.40
C LYS A 50 -7.94 28.92 -20.74
N GLU A 51 -6.62 28.87 -20.75
CA GLU A 51 -5.81 28.95 -21.96
C GLU A 51 -5.78 27.58 -22.65
N GLU A 52 -5.84 27.58 -23.98
CA GLU A 52 -5.63 26.37 -24.78
C GLU A 52 -4.17 25.90 -24.62
N LEU A 53 -3.94 25.04 -23.64
CA LEU A 53 -2.72 24.28 -23.50
C LEU A 53 -2.61 23.32 -24.69
N ALA A 54 -1.67 23.58 -25.61
CA ALA A 54 -1.27 22.61 -26.61
C ALA A 54 -0.95 21.27 -25.90
N ALA A 55 -1.56 20.18 -26.37
CA ALA A 55 -1.44 18.84 -25.78
C ALA A 55 -2.02 18.63 -24.36
N ARG A 56 -3.01 19.44 -23.94
CA ARG A 56 -3.79 19.23 -22.70
C ARG A 56 -4.25 17.78 -22.52
N GLY A 57 -4.84 17.20 -23.57
CA GLY A 57 -5.34 15.82 -23.60
C GLY A 57 -4.28 14.77 -23.24
N PRO A 58 -3.21 14.67 -24.04
CA PRO A 58 -2.07 13.80 -23.75
C PRO A 58 -1.52 13.97 -22.33
N VAL A 59 -1.34 15.20 -21.83
CA VAL A 59 -0.82 15.45 -20.47
C VAL A 59 -1.75 14.86 -19.41
N MET A 60 -3.06 15.08 -19.52
CA MET A 60 -4.04 14.52 -18.59
C MET A 60 -4.05 12.99 -18.60
N LEU A 61 -3.98 12.38 -19.79
CA LEU A 61 -3.88 10.93 -19.93
C LEU A 61 -2.62 10.37 -19.27
N THR A 62 -1.47 11.04 -19.47
CA THR A 62 -0.19 10.62 -18.87
C THR A 62 -0.23 10.73 -17.35
N LEU A 63 -0.72 11.83 -16.79
CA LEU A 63 -0.86 12.00 -15.33
C LEU A 63 -1.76 10.92 -14.72
N SER A 64 -2.89 10.62 -15.37
CA SER A 64 -3.79 9.56 -14.91
C SER A 64 -3.15 8.17 -15.02
N LEU A 65 -2.44 7.88 -16.10
CA LEU A 65 -1.73 6.60 -16.26
C LEU A 65 -0.66 6.42 -15.18
N ILE A 66 0.15 7.46 -14.92
CA ILE A 66 1.16 7.47 -13.86
C ILE A 66 0.50 7.18 -12.51
N GLY A 67 -0.54 7.93 -12.13
CA GLY A 67 -1.24 7.73 -10.87
C GLY A 67 -1.76 6.30 -10.70
N ALA A 68 -2.35 5.73 -11.75
CA ALA A 68 -2.83 4.35 -11.74
C ALA A 68 -1.70 3.32 -11.54
N LEU A 69 -0.59 3.45 -12.27
CA LEU A 69 0.56 2.55 -12.16
C LEU A 69 1.24 2.63 -10.78
N PHE A 70 1.38 3.84 -10.23
CA PHE A 70 1.95 4.03 -8.90
C PHE A 70 1.09 3.37 -7.82
N GLY A 71 -0.25 3.43 -7.92
CA GLY A 71 -1.10 2.74 -6.96
C GLY A 71 -0.95 1.21 -6.99
N PHE A 72 -0.79 0.60 -8.16
CA PHE A 72 -0.51 -0.84 -8.26
C PHE A 72 0.83 -1.24 -7.64
N GLN A 73 1.88 -0.47 -7.92
CA GLN A 73 3.20 -0.68 -7.32
C GLN A 73 3.13 -0.57 -5.79
N TRP A 74 2.34 0.37 -5.28
CA TRP A 74 2.19 0.56 -3.83
C TRP A 74 1.36 -0.52 -3.16
N CYS A 75 0.36 -1.11 -3.83
CA CYS A 75 -0.33 -2.30 -3.33
C CYS A 75 0.68 -3.43 -3.03
N LEU A 76 1.62 -3.68 -3.96
CA LEU A 76 2.65 -4.70 -3.82
C LEU A 76 3.63 -4.36 -2.70
N LEU A 77 4.09 -3.11 -2.66
CA LEU A 77 5.07 -2.67 -1.66
C LEU A 77 4.49 -2.69 -0.24
N GLY A 78 3.29 -2.13 -0.05
CA GLY A 78 2.61 -2.06 1.24
C GLY A 78 2.29 -3.44 1.80
N THR A 79 1.73 -4.33 0.99
CA THR A 79 1.45 -5.72 1.40
C THR A 79 2.72 -6.50 1.74
N ARG A 80 3.80 -6.32 0.96
CA ARG A 80 5.10 -6.95 1.22
C ARG A 80 5.74 -6.48 2.52
N MET A 81 5.76 -5.17 2.78
CA MET A 81 6.35 -4.63 4.03
C MET A 81 5.55 -5.08 5.25
N TRP A 82 4.23 -5.13 5.13
CA TRP A 82 3.37 -5.66 6.18
C TRP A 82 3.58 -7.16 6.41
N HIS A 83 3.77 -7.93 5.34
CA HIS A 83 4.13 -9.35 5.46
C HIS A 83 5.41 -9.54 6.27
N TYR A 84 6.46 -8.74 5.99
CA TYR A 84 7.71 -8.80 6.76
C TYR A 84 7.51 -8.45 8.23
N HIS A 85 6.73 -7.42 8.54
CA HIS A 85 6.36 -7.11 9.92
C HIS A 85 5.73 -8.32 10.62
N LEU A 86 4.73 -8.95 9.99
CA LEU A 86 4.03 -10.10 10.59
C LEU A 86 4.95 -11.32 10.75
N GLU A 87 5.88 -11.54 9.82
CA GLU A 87 6.85 -12.63 9.91
C GLU A 87 7.86 -12.40 11.05
N TYR A 88 8.34 -11.17 11.25
CA TYR A 88 9.19 -10.83 12.39
C TYR A 88 8.43 -10.99 13.72
N VAL A 89 7.18 -10.55 13.80
CA VAL A 89 6.33 -10.77 15.00
C VAL A 89 6.15 -12.25 15.29
N ASN A 90 6.00 -13.09 14.27
CA ASN A 90 5.91 -14.53 14.42
C ASN A 90 7.23 -15.14 14.94
N GLN A 91 8.38 -14.69 14.43
CA GLN A 91 9.70 -15.14 14.90
C GLN A 91 9.98 -14.73 16.34
N ILE A 92 9.64 -13.48 16.72
CA ILE A 92 9.74 -12.98 18.10
C ILE A 92 8.98 -13.91 19.05
N ARG A 93 7.80 -14.40 18.64
CA ARG A 93 7.01 -15.34 19.43
C ARG A 93 7.63 -16.72 19.54
N LEU A 94 8.07 -17.31 18.43
CA LEU A 94 8.73 -18.62 18.47
C LEU A 94 9.96 -18.60 19.37
N VAL A 95 10.72 -17.51 19.33
CA VAL A 95 11.85 -17.29 20.23
C VAL A 95 11.36 -17.13 21.67
N ALA A 96 10.34 -16.31 21.94
CA ALA A 96 9.79 -16.13 23.29
C ALA A 96 9.21 -17.43 23.90
N ASP A 97 8.56 -18.27 23.08
CA ASP A 97 7.99 -19.55 23.49
C ASP A 97 9.09 -20.61 23.70
N GLY A 98 10.17 -20.56 22.92
CA GLY A 98 11.32 -21.47 23.01
C GLY A 98 12.35 -21.13 24.10
N ILE A 99 12.23 -19.98 24.78
CA ILE A 99 13.12 -19.57 25.90
C ILE A 99 12.63 -20.13 27.27
N ASP A 100 11.69 -21.09 27.28
CA ASP A 100 11.28 -21.96 28.41
C ASP A 100 10.66 -21.31 29.65
N GLY A 101 9.39 -21.64 29.98
CA GLY A 101 8.82 -21.57 31.35
C GLY A 101 8.63 -20.17 31.98
N VAL A 102 9.26 -19.15 31.41
CA VAL A 102 9.11 -17.72 31.69
C VAL A 102 8.22 -17.05 30.63
N GLY A 103 7.85 -17.81 29.59
CA GLY A 103 7.25 -17.37 28.32
C GLY A 103 6.06 -16.44 28.46
N ALA A 104 5.19 -16.63 29.46
CA ALA A 104 4.03 -15.75 29.64
C ALA A 104 4.37 -14.35 30.20
N ARG A 105 5.40 -14.24 31.05
CA ARG A 105 5.76 -12.96 31.72
C ARG A 105 6.70 -12.10 30.88
N GLY A 106 7.70 -12.69 30.24
CA GLY A 106 8.61 -11.97 29.34
C GLY A 106 7.91 -11.48 28.07
N PHE A 107 7.07 -12.35 27.47
CA PHE A 107 6.22 -11.96 26.35
C PHE A 107 5.18 -10.91 26.75
N GLY A 108 4.58 -11.03 27.95
CA GLY A 108 3.63 -10.04 28.45
C GLY A 108 4.21 -8.64 28.54
N ILE A 109 5.47 -8.50 29.00
CA ILE A 109 6.18 -7.21 29.11
C ILE A 109 6.58 -6.70 27.72
N ALA A 110 7.16 -7.54 26.87
CA ALA A 110 7.53 -7.15 25.51
C ALA A 110 6.31 -6.79 24.66
N ASP A 111 5.22 -7.55 24.74
CA ASP A 111 3.96 -7.29 24.04
C ASP A 111 3.29 -6.00 24.56
N THR A 112 3.32 -5.73 25.88
CA THR A 112 2.77 -4.48 26.43
C THR A 112 3.63 -3.25 26.11
N GLU A 113 4.96 -3.35 26.13
CA GLU A 113 5.83 -2.25 25.69
C GLU A 113 5.69 -2.00 24.19
N VAL A 114 5.66 -3.07 23.39
CA VAL A 114 5.49 -2.98 21.94
C VAL A 114 4.13 -2.38 21.60
N LYS A 115 3.05 -2.88 22.21
CA LYS A 115 1.69 -2.32 22.06
C LYS A 115 1.63 -0.89 22.56
N GLY A 116 2.25 -0.56 23.68
CA GLY A 116 2.23 0.80 24.24
C GLY A 116 2.92 1.83 23.34
N VAL A 117 4.08 1.47 22.76
CA VAL A 117 4.80 2.31 21.80
C VAL A 117 4.02 2.42 20.48
N TRP A 118 3.47 1.31 20.01
CA TRP A 118 2.68 1.26 18.77
C TRP A 118 1.38 2.06 18.90
N HIS A 119 0.62 1.86 19.97
CA HIS A 119 -0.62 2.56 20.28
C HIS A 119 -0.38 4.07 20.33
N LYS A 120 0.63 4.54 21.08
CA LYS A 120 0.93 5.98 21.18
C LYS A 120 1.25 6.64 19.84
N LYS A 121 1.99 5.95 18.95
CA LYS A 121 2.39 6.52 17.65
C LYS A 121 1.35 6.34 16.56
N HIS A 122 0.56 5.27 16.64
CA HIS A 122 -0.22 4.77 15.51
C HIS A 122 -1.65 4.38 15.90
N TRP A 123 -2.24 4.96 16.96
CA TRP A 123 -3.61 4.64 17.42
C TRP A 123 -4.67 4.71 16.30
N LEU A 124 -4.55 5.66 15.37
CA LEU A 124 -5.42 5.75 14.18
C LEU A 124 -5.26 4.55 13.26
N PHE A 125 -4.02 4.05 13.14
CA PHE A 125 -3.69 2.90 12.32
C PHE A 125 -3.98 1.59 13.03
N GLU A 126 -4.03 1.51 14.36
CA GLU A 126 -4.32 0.26 15.06
C GLU A 126 -5.71 -0.30 14.71
N LYS A 127 -6.71 0.59 14.57
CA LYS A 127 -8.05 0.20 14.07
C LYS A 127 -8.07 -0.08 12.57
N ALA A 128 -7.15 0.53 11.82
CA ALA A 128 -6.99 0.34 10.38
C ALA A 128 -5.90 -0.69 10.02
N ALA A 129 -5.29 -1.36 11.01
CA ALA A 129 -4.09 -2.19 10.91
C ALA A 129 -4.40 -3.56 10.33
N ASN A 130 -5.15 -3.54 9.24
CA ASN A 130 -5.44 -4.69 8.45
C ASN A 130 -4.60 -4.61 7.18
N THR A 131 -3.99 -5.73 6.79
CA THR A 131 -3.30 -5.90 5.51
C THR A 131 -4.16 -5.41 4.35
N TRP A 132 -5.48 -5.55 4.47
CA TRP A 132 -6.46 -5.05 3.52
C TRP A 132 -6.40 -3.54 3.30
N THR A 133 -6.14 -2.71 4.31
CA THR A 133 -6.04 -1.25 4.14
C THR A 133 -4.86 -0.87 3.25
N LEU A 134 -3.70 -1.50 3.47
CA LEU A 134 -2.48 -1.28 2.69
C LEU A 134 -2.60 -1.77 1.24
N PHE A 135 -3.55 -2.66 0.96
CA PHE A 135 -3.88 -3.13 -0.39
C PHE A 135 -4.99 -2.30 -1.05
N LEU A 136 -6.10 -2.09 -0.35
CA LEU A 136 -7.30 -1.47 -0.90
C LEU A 136 -7.15 0.02 -1.10
N ALA A 137 -6.43 0.73 -0.22
CA ALA A 137 -6.29 2.18 -0.37
C ALA A 137 -5.52 2.56 -1.65
N PRO A 138 -4.34 1.98 -1.97
CA PRO A 138 -3.68 2.28 -3.24
C PRO A 138 -4.47 1.77 -4.45
N LEU A 139 -5.16 0.62 -4.34
CA LEU A 139 -6.00 0.10 -5.42
C LEU A 139 -7.18 1.02 -5.74
N PHE A 140 -7.83 1.56 -4.71
CA PHE A 140 -8.92 2.51 -4.87
C PHE A 140 -8.44 3.79 -5.55
N ILE A 141 -7.27 4.31 -5.15
CA ILE A 141 -6.66 5.47 -5.82
C ILE A 141 -6.32 5.13 -7.28
N SER A 142 -5.78 3.95 -7.59
CA SER A 142 -5.56 3.52 -8.98
C SER A 142 -6.86 3.53 -9.78
N PHE A 143 -7.97 3.08 -9.19
CA PHE A 143 -9.28 3.09 -9.83
C PHE A 143 -9.76 4.52 -10.11
N LEU A 144 -9.58 5.47 -9.17
CA LEU A 144 -9.90 6.88 -9.42
C LEU A 144 -9.09 7.45 -10.59
N HIS A 145 -7.81 7.09 -10.69
CA HIS A 145 -6.97 7.50 -11.82
C HIS A 145 -7.43 6.88 -13.15
N LEU A 146 -7.95 5.64 -13.16
CA LEU A 146 -8.60 5.08 -14.35
C LEU A 146 -9.84 5.89 -14.74
N VAL A 147 -10.68 6.28 -13.79
CA VAL A 147 -11.86 7.13 -14.07
C VAL A 147 -11.42 8.46 -14.68
N MET A 148 -10.42 9.12 -14.10
CA MET A 148 -9.84 10.35 -14.63
C MET A 148 -9.26 10.16 -16.03
N TRP A 149 -8.65 9.01 -16.30
CA TRP A 149 -8.12 8.66 -17.62
C TRP A 149 -9.22 8.52 -18.66
N ILE A 150 -10.34 7.85 -18.31
CA ILE A 150 -11.51 7.72 -19.17
C ILE A 150 -12.11 9.10 -19.47
N VAL A 151 -12.25 9.95 -18.43
CA VAL A 151 -12.73 11.32 -18.60
C VAL A 151 -11.83 12.09 -19.55
N ALA A 152 -10.51 12.00 -19.39
CA ALA A 152 -9.56 12.63 -20.30
C ALA A 152 -9.71 12.09 -21.72
N ALA A 153 -9.76 10.76 -21.92
CA ALA A 153 -9.87 10.14 -23.24
C ALA A 153 -11.13 10.58 -24.01
N VAL A 154 -12.25 10.74 -23.30
CA VAL A 154 -13.53 11.19 -23.86
C VAL A 154 -13.55 12.70 -24.10
N ALA A 155 -12.99 13.49 -23.17
CA ALA A 155 -13.01 14.95 -23.21
C ALA A 155 -11.99 15.56 -24.19
N ILE A 156 -11.03 14.78 -24.70
CA ILE A 156 -10.15 15.25 -25.78
C ILE A 156 -11.02 15.56 -27.00
N THR A 157 -11.12 16.84 -27.30
CA THR A 157 -11.79 17.37 -28.50
C THR A 157 -10.87 17.34 -29.71
N ASP A 158 -9.56 17.40 -29.48
CA ASP A 158 -8.53 17.63 -30.50
C ASP A 158 -8.07 16.34 -31.19
N TRP A 159 -8.92 15.31 -31.21
CA TRP A 159 -8.59 14.10 -31.95
C TRP A 159 -8.48 14.43 -33.44
N PRO A 160 -7.42 13.95 -34.12
CA PRO A 160 -7.22 14.22 -35.55
C PRO A 160 -8.33 13.63 -36.44
N THR A 161 -9.22 12.81 -35.88
CA THR A 161 -10.33 12.20 -36.60
C THR A 161 -11.66 12.46 -35.89
N PRO A 162 -12.74 12.80 -36.62
CA PRO A 162 -14.10 12.89 -36.06
C PRO A 162 -14.67 11.51 -35.68
N ALA A 163 -13.98 10.43 -36.04
CA ALA A 163 -14.38 9.08 -35.70
C ALA A 163 -14.34 8.86 -34.18
N TRP A 164 -15.41 8.28 -33.65
CA TRP A 164 -15.55 7.97 -32.22
C TRP A 164 -14.79 6.69 -31.81
N TRP A 165 -14.54 5.78 -32.75
CA TRP A 165 -13.98 4.46 -32.47
C TRP A 165 -12.55 4.47 -31.89
N PRO A 166 -11.63 5.39 -32.23
CA PRO A 166 -10.31 5.44 -31.58
C PRO A 166 -10.40 5.76 -30.09
N ARG A 167 -11.35 6.60 -29.70
CA ARG A 167 -11.62 6.94 -28.28
C ARG A 167 -12.17 5.73 -27.54
N ALA A 168 -13.14 5.05 -28.15
CA ALA A 168 -13.72 3.83 -27.59
C ALA A 168 -12.68 2.71 -27.44
N LEU A 169 -11.81 2.54 -28.46
CA LEU A 169 -10.71 1.57 -28.41
C LEU A 169 -9.71 1.93 -27.31
N LEU A 170 -9.31 3.20 -27.19
CA LEU A 170 -8.43 3.66 -26.12
C LEU A 170 -9.06 3.33 -24.76
N VAL A 171 -10.30 3.75 -24.50
CA VAL A 171 -11.04 3.44 -23.27
C VAL A 171 -11.07 1.93 -22.98
N ALA A 172 -11.41 1.12 -23.98
CA ALA A 172 -11.45 -0.33 -23.84
C ALA A 172 -10.09 -0.94 -23.48
N VAL A 173 -9.01 -0.49 -24.13
CA VAL A 173 -7.63 -0.91 -23.83
C VAL A 173 -7.24 -0.52 -22.41
N GLY A 174 -7.58 0.70 -21.97
CA GLY A 174 -7.30 1.16 -20.60
C GLY A 174 -8.03 0.32 -19.54
N ILE A 175 -9.32 0.04 -19.74
CA ILE A 175 -10.11 -0.81 -18.84
C ILE A 175 -9.54 -2.24 -18.82
N ALA A 176 -9.30 -2.84 -19.99
CA ALA A 176 -8.75 -4.19 -20.08
C ALA A 176 -7.37 -4.29 -19.40
N GLY A 177 -6.49 -3.31 -19.65
CA GLY A 177 -5.18 -3.21 -19.00
C GLY A 177 -5.28 -3.06 -17.49
N PHE A 178 -6.21 -2.24 -16.99
CA PHE A 178 -6.45 -2.07 -15.55
C PHE A 178 -6.96 -3.36 -14.90
N VAL A 179 -7.94 -4.03 -15.51
CA VAL A 179 -8.50 -5.30 -15.01
C VAL A 179 -7.41 -6.38 -14.97
N TRP A 180 -6.64 -6.51 -16.05
CA TRP A 180 -5.52 -7.46 -16.12
C TRP A 180 -4.46 -7.18 -15.04
N THR A 181 -4.06 -5.92 -14.87
CA THR A 181 -3.06 -5.53 -13.87
C THR A 181 -3.58 -5.75 -12.44
N THR A 182 -4.83 -5.40 -12.17
CA THR A 182 -5.49 -5.66 -10.89
C THR A 182 -5.50 -7.15 -10.57
N PHE A 183 -5.86 -8.00 -11.55
CA PHE A 183 -5.83 -9.45 -11.38
C PHE A 183 -4.42 -9.98 -11.08
N LYS A 184 -3.39 -9.47 -11.77
CA LYS A 184 -1.99 -9.83 -11.51
C LYS A 184 -1.54 -9.42 -10.10
N VAL A 185 -1.82 -8.19 -9.70
CA VAL A 185 -1.50 -7.67 -8.37
C VAL A 185 -2.24 -8.46 -7.29
N TRP A 186 -3.52 -8.75 -7.50
CA TRP A 186 -4.30 -9.65 -6.65
C TRP A 186 -3.60 -10.99 -6.48
N LYS A 187 -3.22 -11.67 -7.57
CA LYS A 187 -2.58 -12.99 -7.51
C LYS A 187 -1.26 -12.98 -6.74
N ILE A 188 -0.51 -11.88 -6.78
CA ILE A 188 0.73 -11.72 -6.01
C ILE A 188 0.43 -11.49 -4.53
N CYS A 189 -0.58 -10.68 -4.20
CA CYS A 189 -0.93 -10.33 -2.83
C CYS A 189 -1.81 -11.37 -2.12
N GLU A 190 -2.58 -12.18 -2.87
CA GLU A 190 -3.55 -13.15 -2.38
C GLU A 190 -2.98 -14.07 -1.31
N PRO A 191 -1.78 -14.69 -1.46
CA PRO A 191 -1.20 -15.51 -0.41
C PRO A 191 -1.00 -14.75 0.90
N VAL A 192 -0.60 -13.48 0.84
CA VAL A 192 -0.37 -12.64 2.04
C VAL A 192 -1.69 -12.19 2.66
N LEU A 193 -2.66 -11.80 1.83
CA LEU A 193 -3.98 -11.32 2.25
C LEU A 193 -4.83 -12.43 2.86
N THR A 194 -4.66 -13.66 2.37
CA THR A 194 -5.43 -14.83 2.82
C THR A 194 -4.71 -15.66 3.88
N LYS A 195 -3.40 -15.45 4.08
CA LYS A 195 -2.67 -16.07 5.19
C LYS A 195 -3.37 -15.65 6.48
N LYS A 196 -4.08 -16.60 7.09
CA LYS A 196 -4.61 -16.45 8.44
C LYS A 196 -3.41 -16.46 9.37
N TYR A 197 -2.83 -15.29 9.59
CA TYR A 197 -2.09 -15.07 10.83
C TYR A 197 -3.11 -15.32 11.92
N PRO A 198 -2.86 -16.26 12.83
CA PRO A 198 -3.93 -16.70 13.68
C PRO A 198 -4.43 -15.51 14.52
N PRO A 199 -5.74 -15.44 14.78
CA PRO A 199 -6.42 -14.25 15.30
C PRO A 199 -6.17 -14.07 16.80
N TRP A 200 -4.91 -14.05 17.24
CA TRP A 200 -4.57 -13.77 18.64
C TRP A 200 -4.43 -12.27 18.85
N ARG A 201 -5.61 -11.66 19.02
CA ARG A 201 -5.94 -10.42 19.76
C ARG A 201 -4.96 -9.26 19.64
N ILE A 202 -5.12 -8.48 18.57
CA ILE A 202 -5.21 -7.02 18.73
C ILE A 202 -6.57 -6.77 19.40
N ALA A 203 -6.61 -6.92 20.72
CA ALA A 203 -7.69 -6.48 21.58
C ALA A 203 -7.03 -5.69 22.72
#